data_AF-A0A6S6XK10-F1
#
_entry.id   AF-A0A6S6XK10-F1
#
_cell.length_a   1.000
_cell.length_b   1.000
_cell.length_c   1.000
_cell.angle_alpha   90.00
_cell.angle_beta   90.00
_cell.angle_gamma   90.00
#
_symmetry.space_group_name_H-M   'P 1'
#
loop_
_entity.id
_entity.type
_entity.pdbx_description
1 polymer ?
#
loop_
_entity_poly.entity_id
_entity_poly.type
_entity_poly.pdbx_seq_one_letter_code
_entity_poly.pdbx_strand_id
1 'polypeptide(L)' 'MGGKKLGRPTDNPKNIVLKIRLDKDTSHKLEHCSGKMKVPKAEVVRQGIHKMYDDLQKK' A
#
# COMPACT_ATOMS: atom_id res chain seq x y z
N MET A 1 40.40 10.08 11.30
CA MET A 1 39.51 8.91 11.13
C MET A 1 38.10 9.42 10.83
N GLY A 2 37.67 9.40 9.56
CA GLY A 2 36.35 9.87 9.14
C GLY A 2 35.27 8.85 9.51
N GLY A 3 34.45 9.17 10.51
CA GLY A 3 33.33 8.32 10.92
C GLY A 3 32.36 8.10 9.77
N LYS A 4 32.13 6.83 9.42
CA LYS A 4 31.16 6.41 8.40
C LYS A 4 29.79 6.94 8.79
N LYS A 5 29.21 7.81 7.95
CA LYS A 5 27.82 8.26 8.08
C LYS A 5 26.93 7.03 7.91
N LEU A 6 26.42 6.49 9.01
CA LEU A 6 25.41 5.44 8.99
C LEU A 6 24.13 6.07 8.40
N GLY A 7 23.95 5.95 7.08
CA GLY A 7 22.70 6.33 6.42
C GLY A 7 21.53 5.60 7.09
N ARG A 8 20.37 6.27 7.18
CA ARG A 8 19.17 5.78 7.89
C ARG A 8 18.88 4.34 7.47
N PRO A 9 19.09 3.32 8.34
CA PRO A 9 18.85 1.93 7.98
C PRO A 9 17.34 1.76 7.90
N THR A 10 16.78 2.02 6.73
CA THR A 10 15.38 1.77 6.45
C THR A 10 15.35 0.44 5.72
N ASP A 11 15.11 -0.63 6.47
CA ASP A 11 15.04 -2.02 6.00
C ASP A 11 13.91 -2.23 4.98
N ASN A 12 12.93 -1.33 4.94
CA ASN A 12 11.81 -1.41 4.02
C ASN A 12 11.55 -0.06 3.33
N PRO A 13 12.39 0.32 2.34
CA PRO A 13 12.06 1.46 1.51
C PRO A 13 10.82 1.08 0.68
N LYS A 14 9.77 1.89 0.76
CA LYS A 14 8.58 1.79 -0.11
C LYS A 14 8.95 2.24 -1.54
N ASN A 15 9.89 1.53 -2.16
CA ASN A 15 10.45 1.82 -3.48
C ASN A 15 9.57 1.31 -4.62
N ILE A 16 8.59 0.45 -4.33
CA ILE A 16 7.70 -0.11 -5.34
C ILE A 16 6.52 0.84 -5.56
N VAL A 17 6.51 1.51 -6.72
CA VAL A 17 5.40 2.35 -7.17
C VAL A 17 4.45 1.49 -8.00
N LEU A 18 3.25 1.22 -7.46
CA LEU A 18 2.20 0.53 -8.20
C LEU A 18 1.43 1.54 -9.07
N LYS A 19 1.72 1.59 -10.37
CA LYS A 19 0.90 2.30 -11.36
C LYS A 19 -0.18 1.37 -11.89
N ILE A 20 -1.41 1.59 -11.47
CA ILE A 20 -2.60 0.84 -11.90
C ILE A 20 -3.57 1.78 -12.60
N ARG A 21 -4.08 1.35 -13.77
CA ARG A 21 -5.24 1.99 -14.39
C ARG A 21 -6.48 1.39 -13.76
N LEU A 22 -7.34 2.26 -13.26
CA LEU A 22 -8.58 1.90 -12.61
C LEU A 22 -9.73 2.47 -13.43
N ASP A 23 -10.80 1.68 -13.55
CA ASP A 23 -12.06 2.17 -14.08
C ASP A 23 -12.73 3.16 -13.11
N LYS A 24 -13.67 3.96 -13.64
CA LYS A 24 -14.41 4.96 -12.84
C LYS A 24 -15.16 4.31 -11.67
N ASP A 25 -15.70 3.12 -11.88
CA ASP A 25 -16.41 2.40 -10.82
C ASP A 25 -15.45 1.97 -9.69
N THR A 26 -14.28 1.45 -10.07
CA THR A 26 -13.27 1.00 -9.12
C THR A 26 -12.68 2.17 -8.32
N SER A 27 -12.46 3.32 -8.97
CA SER A 27 -11.97 4.52 -8.29
C SER A 27 -13.01 5.09 -7.31
N HIS A 28 -14.29 5.05 -7.67
CA HIS A 28 -15.38 5.47 -6.79
C HIS A 28 -15.52 4.56 -5.56
N LYS A 29 -15.45 3.23 -5.75
CA LYS A 29 -15.39 2.27 -4.64
C LYS A 29 -14.21 2.53 -3.72
N LEU A 30 -13.05 2.87 -4.29
CA LEU A 30 -11.83 3.14 -3.54
C LEU A 30 -11.93 4.42 -2.72
N GLU A 31 -12.56 5.47 -3.24
CA GLU A 31 -12.90 6.67 -2.47
C GLU A 31 -13.91 6.39 -1.36
N HIS A 32 -14.94 5.61 -1.65
CA HIS A 32 -15.93 5.23 -0.65
C HIS A 32 -15.28 4.45 0.52
N CYS A 33 -14.40 3.49 0.21
CA CYS A 33 -13.62 2.76 1.21
C CYS A 33 -12.67 3.68 1.98
N SER A 34 -11.99 4.59 1.29
CA SER A 34 -11.09 5.57 1.91
C SER A 34 -11.84 6.49 2.89
N GLY A 35 -13.05 6.97 2.52
CA GLY A 35 -13.89 7.79 3.38
C GLY A 35 -14.43 7.05 4.61
N LYS A 36 -14.87 5.79 4.43
CA LYS A 36 -15.37 4.96 5.55
C LYS A 36 -14.27 4.55 6.53
N MET A 37 -13.10 4.16 6.03
CA MET A 37 -11.97 3.74 6.89
C MET A 37 -11.10 4.92 7.35
N LYS A 38 -11.29 6.13 6.81
CA LYS A 38 -10.42 7.31 7.05
C LYS A 38 -8.93 7.03 6.82
N VAL A 39 -8.62 6.12 5.90
CA VAL A 39 -7.25 5.78 5.51
C VAL A 39 -7.00 6.26 4.09
N PRO A 40 -5.75 6.63 3.73
CA PRO A 40 -5.45 7.10 2.38
C PRO A 40 -5.68 5.98 1.35
N LYS A 41 -6.00 6.39 0.12
CA LYS A 41 -6.24 5.49 -1.04
C LYS A 41 -5.18 4.37 -1.15
N ALA A 42 -3.91 4.70 -0.94
CA ALA A 42 -2.80 3.73 -0.98
C ALA A 42 -2.88 2.65 0.12
N GLU A 43 -3.32 3.00 1.33
CA GLU A 43 -3.49 2.02 2.42
C GLU A 43 -4.69 1.12 2.18
N VAL A 44 -5.79 1.65 1.61
CA VAL A 44 -6.94 0.83 1.18
C VAL A 44 -6.49 -0.28 0.22
N VAL A 45 -5.69 0.08 -0.79
CA VAL A 45 -5.15 -0.90 -1.76
C VAL A 45 -4.28 -1.95 -1.07
N ARG A 46 -3.38 -1.52 -0.17
CA ARG A 46 -2.50 -2.46 0.55
C ARG A 46 -3.29 -3.42 1.43
N GLN A 47 -4.25 -2.91 2.20
CA GLN A 47 -5.12 -3.76 3.03
C GLN A 47 -5.97 -4.71 2.17
N GLY A 48 -6.44 -4.24 1.00
CA GLY A 48 -7.12 -5.09 0.02
C GLY A 48 -6.24 -6.24 -0.45
N ILE A 49 -4.99 -5.95 -0.84
CA ILE A 49 -4.02 -6.98 -1.27
C ILE A 49 -3.71 -7.95 -0.13
N HIS A 50 -3.46 -7.46 1.09
CA HIS A 50 -3.22 -8.32 2.25
C HIS A 50 -4.39 -9.25 2.54
N LYS A 51 -5.63 -8.74 2.49
CA LYS A 51 -6.84 -9.56 2.69
C LYS A 51 -6.99 -10.62 1.60
N MET A 52 -6.84 -10.24 0.33
CA MET A 52 -6.90 -11.21 -0.78
C MET A 52 -5.81 -12.27 -0.66
N TYR A 53 -4.60 -11.89 -0.24
CA TYR A 53 -3.49 -12.81 -0.05
C TYR A 53 -3.71 -13.76 1.14
N ASP A 54 -4.25 -13.27 2.26
CA ASP A 54 -4.65 -14.11 3.40
C ASP A 54 -5.75 -15.11 3.02
N ASP A 55 -6.76 -14.66 2.26
CA ASP A 55 -7.85 -15.49 1.77
C ASP A 55 -7.35 -16.60 0.83
N LEU A 56 -6.37 -16.29 -0.03
CA LEU A 56 -5.71 -17.24 -0.92
C LEU A 56 -4.83 -18.25 -0.18
N GLN A 57 -4.19 -17.87 0.93
CA GLN A 57 -3.36 -18.77 1.74
C GLN A 57 -4.16 -19.67 2.68
N LYS A 58 -5.41 -19.31 3.00
CA LYS A 58 -6.31 -20.13 3.82
C LYS A 58 -6.93 -21.30 3.04
N LYS A 59 -6.57 -21.48 1.77
CA LYS A 59 -7.07 -22.53 0.90
C LYS A 59 -5.99 -23.54 0.58
#